data_AF-N8XFS4-F1
#
_entry.id   AF-N8XFS4-F1
#
_cell.length_a   1.000
_cell.length_b   1.000
_cell.length_c   1.000
_cell.angle_alpha   90.00
_cell.angle_beta   90.00
_cell.angle_gamma   90.00
#
_symmetry.space_group_name_H-M   'P 1'
#
loop_
_entity.id
_entity.type
_entity.pdbx_description
1 polymer ?
#
loop_
_entity_poly.entity_id
_entity_poly.type
_entity_poly.pdbx_seq_one_letter_code
_entity_poly.pdbx_strand_id
1 'polypeptide(L)' 'MEFHVENMTCGACVRRIAKAIQTLDEDAEIIADTPNRHLKVSTIVTEEDVRGMLVEIGYPAR' A
#
# COMPACT_ATOMS: atom_id res chain seq x y z
N MET A 1 7.04 -5.25 -5.19
CA MET A 1 7.68 -4.11 -4.50
C MET A 1 7.29 -4.14 -3.02
N GLU A 2 8.05 -3.47 -2.17
CA GLU A 2 7.87 -3.50 -0.71
C GLU A 2 8.00 -2.11 -0.09
N PHE A 3 7.18 -1.82 0.92
CA PHE A 3 7.03 -0.50 1.51
C PHE A 3 6.95 -0.58 3.03
N HIS A 4 7.60 0.35 3.72
CA HIS A 4 7.38 0.57 5.14
C HIS A 4 6.41 1.73 5.37
N VAL A 5 5.24 1.43 5.95
CA VAL A 5 4.13 2.38 6.11
C VAL A 5 3.87 2.64 7.60
N GLU A 6 4.42 3.73 8.13
CA GLU A 6 4.38 3.99 9.59
C GLU A 6 2.95 4.10 10.14
N ASN A 7 2.00 4.62 9.36
CA ASN A 7 0.62 4.85 9.80
C ASN A 7 -0.32 3.65 9.58
N MET A 8 0.21 2.48 9.17
CA MET A 8 -0.58 1.26 8.99
C MET A 8 -0.65 0.46 10.30
N THR A 9 -1.54 0.86 11.22
CA THR A 9 -1.62 0.29 12.57
C THR A 9 -2.83 -0.64 12.81
N CYS A 10 -3.74 -0.76 11.84
CA CYS A 10 -4.92 -1.62 11.96
C CYS A 10 -5.34 -2.24 10.62
N GLY A 11 -6.14 -3.30 10.66
CA GLY A 11 -6.64 -3.97 9.46
C GLY A 11 -7.51 -3.08 8.55
N ALA A 12 -8.11 -2.00 9.09
CA ALA A 12 -8.84 -1.03 8.28
C ALA A 12 -7.89 -0.15 7.44
N CYS A 13 -6.70 0.19 7.95
CA CYS A 13 -5.67 0.88 7.16
C CYS A 13 -5.23 0.01 5.97
N VAL A 14 -5.00 -1.28 6.20
CA VAL A 14 -4.63 -2.24 5.13
C VAL A 14 -5.69 -2.27 4.03
N ARG A 15 -6.97 -2.37 4.38
CA ARG A 15 -8.07 -2.39 3.40
C ARG A 15 -8.15 -1.09 2.60
N ARG A 16 -7.92 0.05 3.25
CA ARG A 16 -7.93 1.37 2.58
C ARG A 16 -6.80 1.48 1.57
N ILE A 17 -5.59 1.06 1.96
CA ILE A 17 -4.41 1.02 1.09
C ILE A 17 -4.65 0.07 -0.10
N ALA A 18 -5.09 -1.16 0.18
CA ALA A 18 -5.36 -2.15 -0.86
C ALA A 18 -6.38 -1.63 -1.89
N LYS A 19 -7.48 -1.04 -1.41
CA LYS A 19 -8.50 -0.47 -2.30
C LYS A 19 -7.97 0.68 -3.15
N ALA A 20 -7.10 1.53 -2.59
CA ALA A 20 -6.51 2.64 -3.35
C ALA A 20 -5.57 2.13 -4.45
N ILE A 21 -4.70 1.17 -4.14
CA ILE A 21 -3.81 0.55 -5.14
C ILE A 21 -4.63 -0.17 -6.22
N GLN A 22 -5.72 -0.84 -5.83
CA GLN A 22 -6.62 -1.52 -6.76
C GLN A 22 -7.37 -0.59 -7.71
N THR A 23 -7.42 0.72 -7.45
CA THR A 23 -7.94 1.69 -8.44
C THR A 23 -6.97 1.97 -9.58
N LEU A 24 -5.67 1.72 -9.38
CA LEU A 24 -4.64 1.84 -10.40
C LEU A 24 -4.44 0.52 -11.16
N ASP A 25 -4.59 -0.60 -10.46
CA ASP A 25 -4.47 -1.95 -11.00
C ASP A 25 -5.45 -2.89 -10.27
N GLU A 26 -6.55 -3.25 -10.92
CA GLU A 26 -7.60 -4.08 -10.32
C GLU A 26 -7.11 -5.46 -9.86
N ASP A 27 -6.04 -5.98 -10.49
CA ASP A 27 -5.43 -7.28 -10.17
C ASP A 27 -4.31 -7.17 -9.13
N ALA A 28 -4.09 -5.99 -8.53
CA ALA A 28 -3.04 -5.80 -7.54
C ALA A 28 -3.26 -6.65 -6.28
N GLU A 29 -2.22 -7.36 -5.87
CA GLU A 29 -2.18 -8.13 -4.62
C GLU A 29 -1.40 -7.38 -3.54
N ILE A 30 -1.99 -7.33 -2.34
CA ILE A 30 -1.42 -6.63 -1.19
C ILE A 30 -1.29 -7.61 -0.03
N ILE A 31 -0.06 -7.80 0.43
CA ILE A 31 0.27 -8.57 1.65
C ILE A 31 0.78 -7.58 2.69
N ALA A 32 0.06 -7.46 3.81
CA ALA A 32 0.42 -6.55 4.88
C ALA A 32 0.87 -7.30 6.13
N ASP A 33 2.02 -6.92 6.65
CA ASP A 33 2.49 -7.26 7.98
C ASP A 33 2.32 -6.02 8.86
N THR A 34 1.16 -5.95 9.54
CA THR A 34 0.81 -4.82 10.42
C THR A 34 1.75 -4.70 11.62
N PRO A 35 2.15 -5.79 12.32
CA PRO A 35 3.16 -5.71 13.38
C PRO A 35 4.48 -5.06 12.95
N ASN A 36 4.97 -5.39 11.75
CA ASN A 36 6.22 -4.85 11.22
C ASN A 36 6.04 -3.58 10.37
N ARG A 37 4.80 -3.09 10.23
CA ARG A 37 4.43 -1.93 9.38
C ARG A 37 4.93 -2.07 7.95
N HIS A 38 4.92 -3.30 7.45
CA HIS A 38 5.48 -3.66 6.16
C HIS A 38 4.37 -4.06 5.20
N LEU A 39 4.47 -3.58 3.96
CA LEU A 39 3.49 -3.81 2.91
C LEU A 39 4.22 -4.32 1.67
N LYS A 40 3.86 -5.51 1.22
CA LYS A 40 4.29 -6.05 -0.06
C LYS A 40 3.17 -5.90 -1.07
N VAL A 41 3.50 -5.31 -2.20
CA VAL A 41 2.58 -5.03 -3.30
C VAL A 41 3.07 -5.74 -4.55
N SER A 42 2.21 -6.55 -5.15
CA SER A 42 2.40 -7.15 -6.46
C SER A 42 1.42 -6.50 -7.42
N THR A 43 1.93 -5.77 -8.41
CA THR A 43 1.13 -4.99 -9.35
C THR A 43 1.94 -4.72 -10.61
N ILE A 44 1.26 -4.38 -11.70
CA ILE A 44 1.88 -3.93 -12.95
C ILE A 44 2.25 -2.45 -12.95
N VAL A 45 1.71 -1.66 -12.00
CA VAL A 45 2.01 -0.22 -11.92
C VAL A 45 3.40 0.03 -11.33
N THR A 46 3.95 1.21 -11.57
CA THR A 46 5.30 1.54 -11.12
C THR A 46 5.36 1.76 -9.61
N GLU A 47 6.55 1.60 -9.01
CA GLU A 47 6.73 1.90 -7.59
C GLU A 47 6.44 3.37 -7.27
N GLU A 48 6.77 4.28 -8.19
CA GLU A 48 6.51 5.72 -8.05
C GLU A 48 5.00 6.01 -8.00
N ASP A 49 4.20 5.38 -8.85
CA ASP A 49 2.74 5.53 -8.85
C ASP A 49 2.14 5.02 -7.53
N VAL A 50 2.59 3.85 -7.06
CA VAL A 50 2.13 3.29 -5.78
C VAL A 50 2.51 4.21 -4.63
N ARG A 51 3.75 4.71 -4.61
CA ARG A 51 4.23 5.62 -3.57
C ARG A 51 3.48 6.96 -3.59
N GLY A 52 3.17 7.48 -4.77
CA GLY A 52 2.34 8.66 -4.97
C GLY A 52 0.93 8.49 -4.43
N MET A 53 0.26 7.38 -4.79
CA MET A 53 -1.05 7.02 -4.27
C MET A 53 -1.04 6.89 -2.75
N LEU A 54 -0.05 6.20 -2.19
CA LEU A 54 0.14 6.03 -0.75
C LEU A 54 0.25 7.39 -0.03
N VAL A 55 1.00 8.35 -0.59
CA VAL A 55 1.06 9.73 -0.05
C VAL A 55 -0.30 10.43 -0.14
N GLU A 56 -0.99 10.33 -1.28
CA GLU A 56 -2.29 10.96 -1.50
C GLU A 56 -3.34 10.50 -0.48
N ILE A 57 -3.35 9.21 -0.13
CA ILE A 57 -4.28 8.65 0.85
C ILE A 57 -3.80 8.77 2.32
N GLY A 58 -2.68 9.45 2.57
CA GLY A 58 -2.17 9.75 3.92
C GLY A 58 -1.31 8.65 4.54
N TYR A 59 -0.76 7.74 3.73
CA TYR A 59 0.09 6.62 4.14
C TYR A 59 1.48 6.72 3.49
N PRO A 60 2.24 7.82 3.69
CA PRO A 60 3.56 7.96 3.09
C PRO A 60 4.45 6.76 3.45
N ALA A 61 5.10 6.21 2.43
CA ALA A 61 5.93 5.03 2.54
C ALA A 61 7.38 5.35 2.21
N ARG A 62 8.29 4.65 2.88
CA ARG A 62 9.72 4.59 2.54
C ARG A 62 10.07 3.22 1.98
#